data_AF-A0A6P6V425-F1
#
_entry.id   AF-A0A6P6V425-F1
#
_cell.length_a   1.000
_cell.length_b   1.000
_cell.length_c   1.000
_cell.angle_alpha   90.00
_cell.angle_beta   90.00
_cell.angle_gamma   90.00
#
_symmetry.space_group_name_H-M   'P 1'
#
loop_
_entity.id
_entity.type
_entity.pdbx_description
1 polymer ?
#
loop_
_entity_poly.entity_id
_entity_poly.type
_entity_poly.pdbx_seq_one_letter_code
_entity_poly.pdbx_strand_id
1 'polypeptide(L)'
;MPPLKMSGIKNKTKLLQLTLAALLALLVLLALFSLVTNTNAVLQHPSPSHTTTTTTTSSTTTASRSSIHVHQHLQIAHSTCQDTFYPDLCVSTLATFPDLRQRTLPEIISGMVNSTVFEVRDSKQNCTRIRRKLQNLDPLDRRALEDCLQLLDDTFAQLKAAISDLSSNKSALQHYMDLQTLFSAAMTNQDTCLDGFAFSGRKYIRKFIEGRLRKISHHVSNSLAMLKRVKKQQAAAGAVFPEEEGEFGTPVKSGDGFPTWLKKKDRALLQAPLNQTKVNLTVAKDGSGNFTTINAALQAAPNSSTTRFVIYIKAGAYYEYIEVERRKTMIMFLGDGIGKTVIKGNRSVGAGWTTFRSSTVAVVGDGFIARGITVENYAGPSQHQAVALRSGSDLSAFYQCSFIGYQDTLYVHSLRQFYRECDVYGTVDFIFGNAAVVFQLCNLYARRPNPNQQNLFTAQGREDPNQNTGISILNCKVAAAADLLPVLSSFRSYLGRPWKEYSRTVYLLSNMESLIDPAGWLPWNGSFALSTLFYGEYKNRGPGSNTTARVKWPGYRVITNTTVASQFTVGNFIQGTAWLLNTGIPFYPNLTPS
;
A
#
# COMPACT_ATOMS: atom_id res chain seq x y z
N MET A 1 -61.02 -17.40 24.62
CA MET A 1 -60.17 -18.58 24.37
C MET A 1 -58.82 -18.10 23.83
N PRO A 2 -57.68 -18.31 24.50
CA PRO A 2 -56.38 -17.91 23.99
C PRO A 2 -55.83 -18.97 23.00
N PRO A 3 -54.96 -18.60 22.02
CA PRO A 3 -54.41 -19.57 21.08
C PRO A 3 -53.18 -20.29 21.65
N LEU A 4 -53.06 -21.58 21.30
CA LEU A 4 -52.02 -22.52 21.73
C LEU A 4 -50.62 -22.18 21.18
N LYS A 5 -49.61 -22.36 22.05
CA LYS A 5 -48.17 -22.18 21.80
C LYS A 5 -47.62 -23.20 20.76
N MET A 6 -47.06 -22.71 19.65
CA MET A 6 -46.23 -23.48 18.69
C MET A 6 -44.71 -23.37 18.98
N SER A 7 -44.25 -23.48 20.24
CA SER A 7 -42.80 -23.40 20.55
C SER A 7 -42.06 -24.75 20.58
N GLY A 8 -42.78 -25.88 20.50
CA GLY A 8 -42.18 -27.22 20.63
C GLY A 8 -41.58 -27.81 19.35
N ILE A 9 -41.98 -27.33 18.17
CA ILE A 9 -41.60 -27.95 16.89
C ILE A 9 -40.26 -27.44 16.37
N LYS A 10 -39.94 -26.14 16.56
CA LYS A 10 -38.68 -25.54 16.07
C LYS A 10 -37.42 -26.05 16.79
N ASN A 11 -37.52 -26.46 18.05
CA ASN A 11 -36.37 -27.00 18.81
C ASN A 11 -36.04 -28.45 18.41
N LYS A 12 -37.03 -29.26 18.04
CA LYS A 12 -36.78 -30.63 17.55
C LYS A 12 -36.07 -30.63 16.20
N THR A 13 -36.40 -29.70 15.30
CA THR A 13 -35.74 -29.59 13.99
C THR A 13 -34.28 -29.14 14.12
N LYS A 14 -33.98 -28.23 15.07
CA LYS A 14 -32.62 -27.78 15.33
C LYS A 14 -31.74 -28.88 15.94
N LEU A 15 -32.30 -29.68 16.85
CA LEU A 15 -31.60 -30.83 17.44
C LEU A 15 -31.31 -31.91 16.39
N LEU A 16 -32.26 -32.19 15.48
CA LEU A 16 -32.07 -33.15 14.39
C LEU A 16 -30.97 -32.71 13.40
N GLN A 17 -30.89 -31.41 13.09
CA GLN A 17 -29.84 -30.86 12.21
C GLN A 17 -28.45 -30.91 12.85
N LEU A 18 -28.35 -30.66 14.15
CA LEU A 18 -27.09 -30.78 14.91
C LEU A 18 -26.61 -32.24 14.99
N THR A 19 -27.52 -33.19 15.19
CA THR A 19 -27.17 -34.62 15.20
C THR A 19 -26.74 -35.13 13.83
N LEU A 20 -27.36 -34.64 12.74
CA LEU A 20 -27.01 -35.02 11.38
C LEU A 20 -25.62 -34.47 10.98
N ALA A 21 -25.30 -33.23 11.37
CA ALA A 21 -24.01 -32.62 11.13
C ALA A 21 -22.87 -33.33 11.90
N ALA A 22 -23.13 -33.75 13.15
CA ALA A 22 -22.18 -34.52 13.94
C ALA A 22 -21.91 -35.91 13.34
N LEU A 23 -22.95 -36.59 12.83
CA LEU A 23 -22.79 -37.87 12.15
C LEU A 23 -21.97 -37.76 10.85
N LEU A 24 -22.19 -36.69 10.07
CA LEU A 24 -21.43 -36.44 8.84
C LEU A 24 -19.96 -36.16 9.15
N ALA A 25 -19.66 -35.38 10.19
CA ALA A 25 -18.29 -35.10 10.62
C ALA A 25 -17.57 -36.38 11.09
N LEU A 26 -18.27 -37.28 11.80
CA LEU A 26 -17.72 -38.56 12.25
C LEU A 26 -17.42 -39.49 11.07
N LEU A 27 -18.29 -39.52 10.05
CA LEU A 27 -18.07 -40.31 8.82
C LEU A 27 -16.87 -39.80 8.00
N VAL A 28 -16.68 -38.48 7.93
CA VAL A 28 -15.50 -37.88 7.26
C VAL A 28 -14.21 -38.18 8.02
N LEU A 29 -14.24 -38.14 9.36
CA LEU A 29 -13.10 -38.52 10.20
C LEU A 29 -12.74 -40.00 10.06
N LEU A 30 -13.74 -40.89 10.00
CA LEU A 30 -13.52 -42.32 9.77
C LEU A 30 -12.94 -42.60 8.37
N ALA A 31 -13.43 -41.90 7.33
CA ALA A 31 -12.88 -42.03 5.97
C ALA A 31 -11.43 -41.54 5.86
N LEU A 32 -11.07 -40.46 6.57
CA LEU A 32 -9.69 -39.99 6.63
C LEU A 32 -8.78 -40.95 7.40
N PHE A 33 -9.30 -41.61 8.43
CA PHE A 33 -8.54 -42.63 9.18
C PHE A 33 -8.25 -43.88 8.32
N SER A 34 -9.18 -44.29 7.46
CA SER A 34 -8.98 -45.42 6.53
C SER A 34 -7.97 -45.14 5.41
N LEU A 35 -7.72 -43.87 5.06
CA LEU A 35 -6.67 -43.51 4.08
C LEU A 35 -5.27 -43.55 4.69
N VAL A 36 -5.13 -43.30 6.00
CA VAL A 36 -3.83 -43.24 6.68
C VAL A 36 -3.29 -44.64 7.03
N THR A 37 -4.17 -45.65 7.17
CA THR A 37 -3.77 -47.02 7.54
C THR A 37 -3.29 -47.89 6.38
N ASN A 38 -3.24 -47.38 5.13
CA ASN A 38 -2.98 -48.20 3.93
C ASN A 38 -1.58 -48.02 3.30
N THR A 39 -0.60 -47.51 4.04
CA THR A 39 0.79 -47.36 3.54
C THR A 39 1.84 -47.93 4.49
N ASN A 40 1.67 -49.18 4.95
CA ASN A 40 2.74 -49.93 5.63
C ASN A 40 2.52 -51.45 5.51
N ALA A 41 3.12 -52.05 4.47
CA ALA A 41 3.47 -53.49 4.28
C ALA A 41 3.63 -53.72 2.76
N VAL A 42 4.58 -54.42 2.16
CA VAL A 42 5.68 -55.34 2.53
C VAL A 42 6.48 -55.53 1.22
N LEU A 43 7.79 -55.79 1.28
CA LEU A 43 8.46 -56.91 0.57
C LEU A 43 9.97 -56.94 0.87
N GLN A 44 10.38 -57.97 1.61
CA GLN A 44 11.75 -58.42 1.83
C GLN A 44 12.16 -59.45 0.76
N HIS A 45 13.42 -59.33 0.28
CA HIS A 45 14.43 -60.34 -0.12
C HIS A 45 14.08 -61.48 -1.11
N PRO A 46 15.01 -61.88 -2.04
CA PRO A 46 16.31 -62.47 -1.68
C PRO A 46 17.51 -62.12 -2.60
N SER A 47 18.72 -62.34 -2.07
CA SER A 47 19.97 -62.38 -2.84
C SER A 47 20.04 -63.65 -3.70
N PRO A 48 20.70 -63.58 -4.87
CA PRO A 48 21.72 -64.58 -5.17
C PRO A 48 23.01 -63.97 -5.73
N SER A 49 24.03 -64.81 -5.69
CA SER A 49 25.43 -64.57 -5.95
C SER A 49 25.82 -64.59 -7.43
N HIS A 50 27.05 -64.12 -7.66
CA HIS A 50 27.98 -64.47 -8.74
C HIS A 50 28.05 -63.64 -10.04
N THR A 51 29.17 -62.91 -10.10
CA THR A 51 30.15 -62.84 -11.18
C THR A 51 29.72 -62.13 -12.48
N THR A 52 30.30 -60.95 -12.73
CA THR A 52 30.35 -60.41 -14.10
C THR A 52 31.70 -59.78 -14.37
N THR A 53 32.39 -60.43 -15.29
CA THR A 53 33.61 -60.02 -15.96
C THR A 53 33.41 -58.69 -16.68
N THR A 54 34.47 -57.89 -16.66
CA THR A 54 34.74 -56.70 -17.46
C THR A 54 34.17 -56.74 -18.88
N THR A 55 33.40 -55.72 -19.26
CA THR A 55 33.53 -55.14 -20.61
C THR A 55 33.15 -53.66 -20.58
N THR A 56 34.17 -52.87 -20.83
CA THR A 56 34.19 -51.41 -20.91
C THR A 56 33.35 -50.95 -22.11
N THR A 57 32.35 -50.09 -21.89
CA THR A 57 31.93 -49.11 -22.89
C THR A 57 31.68 -47.77 -22.21
N SER A 58 32.45 -46.79 -22.66
CA SER A 58 32.56 -45.43 -22.14
C SER A 58 31.31 -44.58 -22.43
N SER A 59 30.56 -44.20 -21.39
CA SER A 59 29.62 -43.06 -21.46
C SER A 59 29.35 -42.35 -20.12
N THR A 60 30.12 -42.65 -19.06
CA THR A 60 29.81 -42.25 -17.67
C THR A 60 30.25 -40.84 -17.26
N THR A 61 31.06 -40.13 -18.04
CA THR A 61 31.62 -38.82 -17.67
C THR A 61 30.68 -37.64 -17.91
N THR A 62 29.72 -37.74 -18.84
CA THR A 62 28.77 -36.65 -19.15
C THR A 62 27.59 -36.63 -18.17
N ALA A 63 27.10 -37.80 -17.76
CA ALA A 63 25.99 -37.93 -16.81
C ALA A 63 26.37 -37.45 -15.39
N SER A 64 27.57 -37.80 -14.89
CA SER A 64 28.00 -37.39 -13.54
C SER A 64 28.23 -35.87 -13.43
N ARG A 65 28.85 -35.24 -14.45
CA ARG A 65 29.01 -33.78 -14.52
C ARG A 65 27.66 -33.06 -14.60
N SER A 66 26.69 -33.58 -15.35
CA SER A 66 25.35 -32.99 -15.43
C SER A 66 24.60 -33.06 -14.08
N SER A 67 24.70 -34.17 -13.36
CA SER A 67 24.07 -34.35 -12.04
C SER A 67 24.66 -33.42 -10.96
N ILE A 68 26.00 -33.27 -10.94
CA ILE A 68 26.69 -32.31 -10.07
C ILE A 68 26.30 -30.88 -10.46
N HIS A 69 26.14 -30.61 -11.75
CA HIS A 69 25.76 -29.30 -12.24
C HIS A 69 24.35 -28.89 -11.77
N VAL A 70 23.38 -29.82 -11.87
CA VAL A 70 21.99 -29.65 -11.43
C VAL A 70 21.91 -29.51 -9.90
N HIS A 71 22.64 -30.33 -9.14
CA HIS A 71 22.60 -30.31 -7.68
C HIS A 71 23.09 -28.96 -7.10
N GLN A 72 24.24 -28.49 -7.56
CA GLN A 72 24.80 -27.19 -7.15
C GLN A 72 23.96 -26.00 -7.65
N HIS A 73 23.28 -26.12 -8.81
CA HIS A 73 22.35 -25.10 -9.30
C HIS A 73 21.16 -24.92 -8.35
N LEU A 74 20.56 -26.03 -7.91
CA LEU A 74 19.49 -26.04 -6.92
C LEU A 74 19.96 -25.53 -5.55
N GLN A 75 21.18 -25.87 -5.12
CA GLN A 75 21.74 -25.34 -3.88
C GLN A 75 21.84 -23.80 -3.88
N ILE A 76 22.25 -23.19 -4.99
CA ILE A 76 22.29 -21.72 -5.12
C ILE A 76 20.87 -21.13 -5.08
N ALA A 77 19.90 -21.76 -5.74
CA ALA A 77 18.51 -21.34 -5.66
C ALA A 77 17.99 -21.39 -4.21
N HIS A 78 18.20 -22.50 -3.49
CA HIS A 78 17.81 -22.64 -2.08
C HIS A 78 18.47 -21.59 -1.18
N SER A 79 19.78 -21.42 -1.28
CA SER A 79 20.50 -20.43 -0.47
C SER A 79 20.10 -18.99 -0.80
N THR A 80 19.71 -18.70 -2.05
CA THR A 80 19.21 -17.39 -2.45
C THR A 80 17.81 -17.12 -1.89
N CYS A 81 16.97 -18.15 -1.82
CA CYS A 81 15.57 -18.06 -1.42
C CYS A 81 15.30 -18.28 0.08
N GLN A 82 16.32 -18.59 0.87
CA GLN A 82 16.18 -19.00 2.28
C GLN A 82 15.39 -18.02 3.16
N ASP A 83 15.60 -16.70 2.99
CA ASP A 83 14.94 -15.66 3.78
C ASP A 83 13.66 -15.11 3.11
N THR A 84 13.21 -15.74 2.03
CA THR A 84 12.03 -15.29 1.29
C THR A 84 10.74 -15.84 1.91
N PHE A 85 9.65 -15.10 1.76
CA PHE A 85 8.37 -15.48 2.35
C PHE A 85 7.71 -16.67 1.63
N TYR A 86 8.03 -16.86 0.35
CA TYR A 86 7.54 -17.97 -0.48
C TYR A 86 8.73 -18.73 -1.09
N PRO A 87 9.50 -19.48 -0.28
CA PRO A 87 10.76 -20.09 -0.69
C PRO A 87 10.58 -21.13 -1.81
N ASP A 88 9.54 -21.96 -1.76
CA ASP A 88 9.31 -22.97 -2.80
C ASP A 88 9.09 -22.34 -4.18
N LEU A 89 8.27 -21.27 -4.24
CA LEU A 89 8.02 -20.52 -5.47
C LEU A 89 9.28 -19.81 -5.97
N CYS A 90 10.09 -19.29 -5.04
CA CYS A 90 11.37 -18.67 -5.35
C CYS A 90 12.32 -19.70 -5.98
N VAL A 91 12.53 -20.84 -5.32
CA VAL A 91 13.44 -21.90 -5.76
C VAL A 91 13.00 -22.47 -7.10
N SER A 92 11.71 -22.80 -7.25
CA SER A 92 11.18 -23.37 -8.49
C SER A 92 11.39 -22.44 -9.69
N THR A 93 11.39 -21.13 -9.44
CA THR A 93 11.56 -20.12 -10.50
C THR A 93 13.03 -19.90 -10.82
N LEU A 94 13.88 -19.76 -9.79
CA LEU A 94 15.33 -19.63 -10.00
C LEU A 94 15.94 -20.86 -10.68
N ALA A 95 15.40 -22.05 -10.40
CA ALA A 95 15.83 -23.29 -11.06
C ALA A 95 15.62 -23.29 -12.59
N THR A 96 14.82 -22.36 -13.13
CA THR A 96 14.63 -22.20 -14.57
C THR A 96 15.64 -21.25 -15.22
N PHE A 97 16.47 -20.55 -14.45
CA PHE A 97 17.36 -19.52 -14.98
C PHE A 97 18.65 -20.15 -15.52
N PRO A 98 19.06 -19.87 -16.76
CA PRO A 98 20.36 -20.33 -17.25
C PRO A 98 21.49 -19.64 -16.48
N ASP A 99 22.56 -20.40 -16.24
CA ASP A 99 23.82 -19.93 -15.66
C ASP A 99 23.67 -19.18 -14.33
N LEU A 100 22.68 -19.56 -13.50
CA LEU A 100 22.39 -18.92 -12.20
C LEU A 100 23.62 -18.71 -11.32
N ARG A 101 24.63 -19.59 -11.43
CA ARG A 101 25.88 -19.52 -10.66
C ARG A 101 26.75 -18.31 -10.97
N GLN A 102 26.69 -17.82 -12.20
CA GLN A 102 27.52 -16.72 -12.66
C GLN A 102 26.85 -15.36 -12.40
N ARG A 103 25.61 -15.35 -11.91
CA ARG A 103 24.82 -14.14 -11.70
C ARG A 103 25.06 -13.58 -10.30
N THR A 104 25.26 -12.28 -10.25
CA THR A 104 25.22 -11.47 -9.03
C THR A 104 23.80 -11.40 -8.47
N LEU A 105 23.65 -11.09 -7.19
CA LEU A 105 22.32 -10.97 -6.57
C LEU A 105 21.40 -9.95 -7.27
N PRO A 106 21.88 -8.75 -7.70
CA PRO A 106 21.08 -7.83 -8.53
C PRO A 106 20.60 -8.45 -9.86
N GLU A 107 21.44 -9.23 -10.54
CA GLU A 107 21.05 -9.92 -11.78
C GLU A 107 20.04 -11.03 -11.53
N ILE A 108 20.14 -11.73 -10.40
CA ILE A 108 19.12 -12.71 -9.99
C ILE A 108 17.79 -12.02 -9.70
N ILE A 109 17.78 -10.92 -8.95
CA ILE A 109 16.58 -10.12 -8.68
C ILE A 109 15.99 -9.63 -10.00
N SER A 110 16.80 -9.08 -10.91
CA SER A 110 16.36 -8.63 -12.23
C SER A 110 15.69 -9.76 -13.04
N GLY A 111 16.27 -10.98 -13.01
CA GLY A 111 15.66 -12.17 -13.62
C GLY A 111 14.31 -12.55 -13.01
N MET A 112 14.19 -12.50 -11.68
CA MET A 112 12.93 -12.76 -10.95
C MET A 112 11.86 -11.73 -11.32
N VAL A 113 12.23 -10.45 -11.35
CA VAL A 113 11.33 -9.35 -11.73
C VAL A 113 10.90 -9.50 -13.19
N ASN A 114 11.80 -9.89 -14.09
CA ASN A 114 11.45 -10.12 -15.49
C ASN A 114 10.50 -11.32 -15.65
N SER A 115 10.65 -12.37 -14.85
CA SER A 115 9.68 -13.48 -14.79
C SER A 115 8.30 -13.00 -14.34
N THR A 116 8.27 -12.20 -13.26
CA THR A 116 7.05 -11.56 -12.75
C THR A 116 6.37 -10.68 -13.80
N VAL A 117 7.14 -9.95 -14.61
CA VAL A 117 6.63 -9.14 -15.73
C VAL A 117 5.86 -9.99 -16.76
N PHE A 118 6.31 -11.22 -17.03
CA PHE A 118 5.57 -12.13 -17.91
C PHE A 118 4.23 -12.55 -17.28
N GLU A 119 4.21 -12.85 -15.99
CA GLU A 119 2.99 -13.21 -15.25
C GLU A 119 1.96 -12.09 -15.21
N VAL A 120 2.42 -10.85 -15.04
CA VAL A 120 1.58 -9.65 -15.08
C VAL A 120 0.94 -9.51 -16.46
N ARG A 121 1.71 -9.69 -17.54
CA ARG A 121 1.17 -9.65 -18.92
C ARG A 121 0.14 -10.75 -19.16
N ASP A 122 0.42 -11.97 -18.73
CA ASP A 122 -0.51 -13.10 -18.88
C ASP A 122 -1.81 -12.85 -18.08
N SER A 123 -1.70 -12.35 -16.86
CA SER A 123 -2.85 -11.99 -16.01
C SER A 123 -3.67 -10.85 -16.62
N LYS A 124 -3.02 -9.86 -17.24
CA LYS A 124 -3.71 -8.78 -17.97
C LYS A 124 -4.46 -9.32 -19.20
N GLN A 125 -3.84 -10.22 -19.96
CA GLN A 125 -4.50 -10.88 -21.09
C GLN A 125 -5.70 -11.72 -20.61
N ASN A 126 -5.56 -12.41 -19.48
CA ASN A 126 -6.63 -13.17 -18.86
C ASN A 126 -7.82 -12.26 -18.48
N CYS A 127 -7.58 -11.17 -17.76
CA CYS A 127 -8.61 -10.17 -17.42
C CYS A 127 -9.27 -9.60 -18.68
N THR A 128 -8.49 -9.31 -19.73
CA THR A 128 -9.00 -8.83 -21.02
C THR A 128 -9.91 -9.84 -21.68
N ARG A 129 -9.54 -11.13 -21.65
CA ARG A 129 -10.36 -12.23 -22.19
C ARG A 129 -11.66 -12.40 -21.40
N ILE A 130 -11.62 -12.35 -20.07
CA ILE A 130 -12.81 -12.40 -19.22
C ILE A 130 -13.76 -11.27 -19.60
N ARG A 131 -13.26 -10.02 -19.63
CA ARG A 131 -14.06 -8.84 -19.97
C ARG A 131 -14.69 -8.91 -21.36
N ARG A 132 -13.98 -9.48 -22.34
CA ARG A 132 -14.48 -9.60 -23.73
C ARG A 132 -15.42 -10.79 -23.95
N LYS A 133 -15.15 -11.95 -23.32
CA LYS A 133 -15.85 -13.21 -23.61
C LYS A 133 -17.05 -13.47 -22.70
N LEU A 134 -17.03 -12.98 -21.45
CA LEU A 134 -18.18 -13.13 -20.57
C LEU A 134 -19.25 -12.11 -20.95
N GLN A 135 -20.30 -12.61 -21.58
CA GLN A 135 -21.53 -11.84 -21.78
C GLN A 135 -22.21 -11.59 -20.43
N ASN A 136 -22.94 -10.47 -20.30
CA ASN A 136 -23.72 -10.13 -19.10
C ASN A 136 -22.91 -10.05 -17.79
N LEU A 137 -21.73 -9.45 -17.84
CA LEU A 137 -21.01 -9.02 -16.64
C LEU A 137 -21.83 -7.97 -15.88
N ASP A 138 -21.96 -8.15 -14.57
CA ASP A 138 -22.51 -7.13 -13.69
C ASP A 138 -21.69 -5.83 -13.82
N PRO A 139 -22.32 -4.64 -13.73
CA PRO A 139 -21.60 -3.38 -13.81
C PRO A 139 -20.42 -3.26 -12.83
N LEU A 140 -20.55 -3.78 -11.59
CA LEU A 140 -19.47 -3.79 -10.61
C LEU A 140 -18.34 -4.74 -11.04
N ASP A 141 -18.66 -5.93 -11.55
CA ASP A 141 -17.66 -6.87 -12.09
C ASP A 141 -16.87 -6.26 -13.25
N ARG A 142 -17.56 -5.54 -14.14
CA ARG A 142 -16.93 -4.87 -15.27
C ARG A 142 -15.96 -3.78 -14.80
N ARG A 143 -16.38 -2.95 -13.83
CA ARG A 143 -15.53 -1.91 -13.24
C ARG A 143 -14.34 -2.51 -12.49
N ALA A 144 -14.54 -3.57 -11.72
CA ALA A 144 -13.46 -4.26 -11.02
C ALA A 144 -12.44 -4.89 -12.01
N LEU A 145 -12.90 -5.45 -13.13
CA LEU A 145 -12.01 -5.89 -14.20
C LEU A 145 -11.25 -4.73 -14.85
N GLU A 146 -11.88 -3.57 -15.03
CA GLU A 146 -11.21 -2.35 -15.52
C GLU A 146 -10.18 -1.83 -14.53
N ASP A 147 -10.44 -1.90 -13.22
CA ASP A 147 -9.47 -1.61 -12.15
C ASP A 147 -8.27 -2.52 -12.27
N CYS A 148 -8.50 -3.83 -12.37
CA CYS A 148 -7.43 -4.81 -12.53
C CYS A 148 -6.57 -4.56 -13.77
N LEU A 149 -7.18 -4.22 -14.90
CA LEU A 149 -6.42 -3.93 -16.12
C LEU A 149 -5.52 -2.70 -15.97
N GLN A 150 -6.02 -1.65 -15.32
CA GLN A 150 -5.24 -0.45 -15.01
C GLN A 150 -4.12 -0.74 -14.01
N LEU A 151 -4.44 -1.44 -12.92
CA LEU A 151 -3.48 -1.79 -11.87
C LEU A 151 -2.38 -2.73 -12.37
N LEU A 152 -2.70 -3.68 -13.26
CA LEU A 152 -1.72 -4.54 -13.92
C LEU A 152 -0.81 -3.76 -14.89
N ASP A 153 -1.33 -2.72 -15.54
CA ASP A 153 -0.52 -1.80 -16.36
C ASP A 153 0.45 -0.97 -15.52
N ASP A 154 -0.01 -0.49 -14.37
CA ASP A 154 0.84 0.24 -13.43
C ASP A 154 1.90 -0.68 -12.81
N THR A 155 1.53 -1.91 -12.43
CA THR A 155 2.49 -2.93 -11.98
C THR A 155 3.53 -3.24 -13.06
N PHE A 156 3.12 -3.41 -14.31
CA PHE A 156 4.05 -3.63 -15.41
C PHE A 156 5.06 -2.49 -15.54
N ALA A 157 4.60 -1.24 -15.47
CA ALA A 157 5.46 -0.07 -15.53
C ALA A 157 6.43 0.00 -14.34
N GLN A 158 5.95 -0.25 -13.12
CA GLN A 158 6.76 -0.25 -11.89
C GLN A 158 7.85 -1.33 -11.92
N LEU A 159 7.51 -2.55 -12.34
CA LEU A 159 8.50 -3.64 -12.45
C LEU A 159 9.54 -3.35 -13.55
N LYS A 160 9.14 -2.70 -14.66
CA LYS A 160 10.09 -2.25 -15.69
C LYS A 160 11.02 -1.14 -15.19
N ALA A 161 10.48 -0.19 -14.42
CA ALA A 161 11.29 0.82 -13.76
C ALA A 161 12.29 0.18 -12.78
N ALA A 162 11.87 -0.84 -12.02
CA ALA A 162 12.75 -1.56 -11.10
C ALA A 162 13.90 -2.29 -11.82
N ILE A 163 13.62 -2.93 -12.96
CA ILE A 163 14.67 -3.55 -13.80
C ILE A 163 15.67 -2.50 -14.30
N SER A 164 15.18 -1.35 -14.77
CA SER A 164 16.05 -0.26 -15.22
C SER A 164 16.88 0.30 -14.06
N ASP A 165 16.28 0.45 -12.88
CA ASP A 165 16.95 0.96 -11.69
C ASP A 165 18.07 0.02 -11.25
N LEU A 166 17.84 -1.30 -11.20
CA LEU A 166 18.87 -2.30 -10.88
C LEU A 166 20.14 -2.24 -11.75
N SER A 167 20.06 -1.61 -12.93
CA SER A 167 21.18 -1.41 -13.85
C SER A 167 21.78 0.00 -13.85
N SER A 168 21.31 0.89 -12.96
CA SER A 168 21.68 2.31 -12.95
C SER A 168 22.91 2.62 -12.09
N ASN A 169 23.48 3.83 -12.24
CA ASN A 169 24.63 4.30 -11.46
C ASN A 169 24.24 5.11 -10.20
N LYS A 170 23.05 4.90 -9.61
CA LYS A 170 22.65 5.56 -8.36
C LYS A 170 23.42 5.04 -7.13
N SER A 171 23.40 5.79 -6.03
CA SER A 171 23.93 5.32 -4.75
C SER A 171 23.20 4.06 -4.27
N ALA A 172 23.89 3.21 -3.51
CA ALA A 172 23.36 1.97 -2.94
C ALA A 172 22.07 2.18 -2.12
N LEU A 173 22.06 3.21 -1.26
CA LEU A 173 20.89 3.56 -0.45
C LEU A 173 19.70 4.01 -1.30
N GLN A 174 19.94 4.83 -2.32
CA GLN A 174 18.86 5.34 -3.17
C GLN A 174 18.25 4.24 -4.05
N HIS A 175 19.09 3.36 -4.63
CA HIS A 175 18.62 2.15 -5.31
C HIS A 175 17.70 1.33 -4.42
N TYR A 176 18.16 1.02 -3.21
CA TYR A 176 17.39 0.18 -2.29
C TYR A 176 16.00 0.77 -1.98
N MET A 177 15.94 2.07 -1.66
CA MET A 177 14.68 2.73 -1.31
C MET A 177 13.72 2.85 -2.50
N ASP A 178 14.22 3.17 -3.70
CA ASP A 178 13.41 3.27 -4.91
C ASP A 178 12.84 1.88 -5.30
N LEU A 179 13.69 0.85 -5.32
CA LEU A 179 13.28 -0.54 -5.60
C LEU A 179 12.25 -1.05 -4.59
N GLN A 180 12.48 -0.83 -3.30
CA GLN A 180 11.56 -1.24 -2.25
C GLN A 180 10.19 -0.56 -2.41
N THR A 181 10.18 0.71 -2.79
CA THR A 181 8.95 1.49 -3.06
C THR A 181 8.20 0.94 -4.27
N LEU A 182 8.90 0.67 -5.38
CA LEU A 182 8.31 0.13 -6.61
C LEU A 182 7.70 -1.26 -6.40
N PHE A 183 8.42 -2.16 -5.71
CA PHE A 183 7.90 -3.48 -5.38
C PHE A 183 6.72 -3.42 -4.40
N SER A 184 6.77 -2.53 -3.41
CA SER A 184 5.64 -2.34 -2.48
C SER A 184 4.37 -1.90 -3.22
N ALA A 185 4.50 -0.97 -4.17
CA ALA A 185 3.38 -0.54 -5.01
C ALA A 185 2.88 -1.65 -5.95
N ALA A 186 3.79 -2.42 -6.56
CA ALA A 186 3.44 -3.52 -7.46
C ALA A 186 2.58 -4.60 -6.75
N MET A 187 2.88 -4.92 -5.49
CA MET A 187 2.06 -5.81 -4.65
C MET A 187 0.71 -5.19 -4.33
N THR A 188 0.70 -3.93 -3.86
CA THR A 188 -0.52 -3.19 -3.48
C THR A 188 -1.55 -3.17 -4.62
N ASN A 189 -1.10 -3.08 -5.87
CA ASN A 189 -1.95 -3.11 -7.05
C ASN A 189 -2.70 -4.45 -7.20
N GLN A 190 -2.10 -5.58 -6.85
CA GLN A 190 -2.74 -6.89 -6.96
C GLN A 190 -3.88 -7.03 -5.95
N ASP A 191 -3.63 -6.57 -4.72
CA ASP A 191 -4.61 -6.64 -3.64
C ASP A 191 -5.79 -5.70 -3.93
N THR A 192 -5.50 -4.50 -4.42
CA THR A 192 -6.54 -3.54 -4.83
C THR A 192 -7.39 -4.08 -5.98
N CYS A 193 -6.78 -4.78 -6.95
CA CYS A 193 -7.50 -5.44 -8.03
C CYS A 193 -8.46 -6.51 -7.47
N LEU A 194 -8.02 -7.32 -6.50
CA LEU A 194 -8.88 -8.27 -5.82
C LEU A 194 -10.01 -7.58 -5.07
N ASP A 195 -9.71 -6.54 -4.30
CA ASP A 195 -10.66 -5.82 -3.44
C ASP A 195 -11.75 -5.10 -4.25
N GLY A 196 -11.50 -4.78 -5.52
CA GLY A 196 -12.54 -4.31 -6.46
C GLY A 196 -13.74 -5.26 -6.58
N PHE A 197 -13.55 -6.57 -6.33
CA PHE A 197 -14.62 -7.58 -6.35
C PHE A 197 -15.29 -7.84 -4.99
N ALA A 198 -14.92 -7.12 -3.92
CA ALA A 198 -15.43 -7.40 -2.56
C ALA A 198 -16.97 -7.31 -2.45
N PHE A 199 -17.58 -6.42 -3.23
CA PHE A 199 -19.03 -6.18 -3.28
C PHE A 199 -19.71 -6.80 -4.51
N SER A 200 -18.98 -7.60 -5.30
CA SER A 200 -19.59 -8.33 -6.42
C SER A 200 -20.49 -9.46 -5.91
N GLY A 201 -21.69 -9.56 -6.46
CA GLY A 201 -22.59 -10.69 -6.25
C GLY A 201 -22.05 -12.01 -6.82
N ARG A 202 -21.07 -11.95 -7.74
CA ARG A 202 -20.53 -13.08 -8.50
C ARG A 202 -19.07 -13.35 -8.13
N LYS A 203 -18.87 -14.04 -7.00
CA LYS A 203 -17.54 -14.37 -6.47
C LYS A 203 -16.67 -15.27 -7.37
N TYR A 204 -17.20 -15.83 -8.46
CA TYR A 204 -16.44 -16.74 -9.35
C TYR A 204 -15.34 -16.02 -10.13
N ILE A 205 -15.55 -14.76 -10.56
CA ILE A 205 -14.52 -14.01 -11.31
C ILE A 205 -13.30 -13.76 -10.42
N ARG A 206 -13.54 -13.27 -9.20
CA ARG A 206 -12.49 -13.09 -8.19
C ARG A 206 -11.72 -14.39 -7.98
N LYS A 207 -12.41 -15.51 -7.69
CA LYS A 207 -11.77 -16.82 -7.48
C LYS A 207 -10.91 -17.27 -8.68
N PHE A 208 -11.36 -16.98 -9.90
CA PHE A 208 -10.66 -17.37 -11.12
C PHE A 208 -9.35 -16.60 -11.35
N ILE A 209 -9.31 -15.31 -11.01
CA ILE A 209 -8.10 -14.49 -11.18
C ILE A 209 -7.17 -14.52 -9.95
N GLU A 210 -7.72 -14.84 -8.77
CA GLU A 210 -7.01 -14.76 -7.48
C GLU A 210 -5.71 -15.53 -7.44
N GLY A 211 -5.67 -16.78 -7.91
CA GLY A 211 -4.42 -17.55 -7.92
C GLY A 211 -3.30 -16.88 -8.72
N ARG A 212 -3.63 -16.21 -9.83
CA ARG A 212 -2.65 -15.53 -10.70
C ARG A 212 -2.13 -14.25 -10.04
N LEU A 213 -3.01 -13.46 -9.46
CA LEU A 213 -2.67 -12.22 -8.77
C LEU A 213 -1.84 -12.50 -7.52
N ARG A 214 -2.20 -13.53 -6.74
CA ARG A 214 -1.41 -13.97 -5.59
C ARG A 214 -0.02 -14.44 -6.01
N LYS A 215 0.09 -15.19 -7.11
CA LYS A 215 1.40 -15.61 -7.64
C LYS A 215 2.29 -14.40 -7.95
N ILE A 216 1.74 -13.37 -8.60
CA ILE A 216 2.46 -12.10 -8.86
C ILE A 216 2.89 -11.47 -7.52
N SER A 217 1.99 -11.32 -6.55
CA SER A 217 2.31 -10.75 -5.24
C SER A 217 3.41 -11.54 -4.52
N HIS A 218 3.37 -12.87 -4.57
CA HIS A 218 4.38 -13.74 -3.95
C HIS A 218 5.76 -13.60 -4.61
N HIS A 219 5.82 -13.47 -5.94
CA HIS A 219 7.08 -13.19 -6.65
C HIS A 219 7.69 -11.83 -6.29
N VAL A 220 6.84 -10.80 -6.18
CA VAL A 220 7.30 -9.47 -5.76
C VAL A 220 7.74 -9.49 -4.30
N SER A 221 7.03 -10.20 -3.41
CA SER A 221 7.43 -10.43 -2.02
C SER A 221 8.80 -11.09 -1.91
N ASN A 222 9.07 -12.14 -2.69
CA ASN A 222 10.38 -12.79 -2.72
C ASN A 222 11.47 -11.81 -3.18
N SER A 223 11.17 -10.96 -4.18
CA SER A 223 12.11 -9.93 -4.65
C SER A 223 12.39 -8.85 -3.58
N LEU A 224 11.40 -8.45 -2.79
CA LEU A 224 11.57 -7.57 -1.62
C LEU A 224 12.48 -8.20 -0.55
N ALA A 225 12.27 -9.47 -0.23
CA ALA A 225 13.11 -10.19 0.73
C ALA A 225 14.57 -10.31 0.24
N MET A 226 14.78 -10.60 -1.05
CA MET A 226 16.12 -10.64 -1.65
C MET A 226 16.80 -9.26 -1.64
N LEU A 227 16.04 -8.19 -1.86
CA LEU A 227 16.56 -6.82 -1.82
C LEU A 227 17.14 -6.45 -0.44
N LYS A 228 16.56 -6.96 0.66
CA LYS A 228 17.12 -6.78 2.01
C LYS A 228 18.53 -7.37 2.15
N ARG A 229 18.82 -8.46 1.45
CA ARG A 229 20.17 -9.07 1.43
C ARG A 229 21.17 -8.18 0.68
N VAL A 230 20.75 -7.54 -0.41
CA VAL A 230 21.56 -6.54 -1.12
C VAL A 230 21.93 -5.39 -0.18
N LYS A 231 20.98 -4.86 0.59
CA LYS A 231 21.25 -3.85 1.62
C LYS A 231 22.31 -4.32 2.63
N LYS A 232 22.18 -5.53 3.17
CA LYS A 232 23.15 -6.10 4.12
C LYS A 232 24.56 -6.23 3.51
N GLN A 233 24.65 -6.73 2.27
CA GLN A 233 25.93 -6.86 1.56
C GLN A 233 26.58 -5.50 1.28
N GLN A 234 25.80 -4.52 0.84
CA GLN A 234 26.30 -3.17 0.58
C GLN A 234 26.70 -2.46 1.88
N ALA A 235 25.98 -2.67 2.98
CA ALA A 235 26.35 -2.16 4.30
C ALA A 235 27.69 -2.74 4.76
N ALA A 236 27.89 -4.06 4.62
CA ALA A 236 29.16 -4.72 4.90
C ALA A 236 30.32 -4.21 4.02
N ALA A 237 30.01 -3.73 2.80
CA ALA A 237 30.97 -3.12 1.89
C ALA A 237 31.19 -1.60 2.13
N GLY A 238 30.69 -1.05 3.25
CA GLY A 238 30.93 0.33 3.66
C GLY A 238 29.88 1.35 3.20
N ALA A 239 28.78 0.93 2.58
CA ALA A 239 27.67 1.85 2.27
C ALA A 239 26.87 2.18 3.53
N VAL A 240 26.60 3.47 3.77
CA VAL A 240 25.83 3.92 4.93
C VAL A 240 24.34 3.74 4.68
N PHE A 241 23.68 2.94 5.53
CA PHE A 241 22.23 2.82 5.59
C PHE A 241 21.74 3.18 6.99
N PRO A 242 20.53 3.76 7.14
CA PRO A 242 19.87 3.80 8.44
C PRO A 242 19.64 2.35 8.94
N GLU A 243 20.26 1.98 10.06
CA GLU A 243 20.08 0.68 10.70
C GLU A 243 18.63 0.52 11.20
N GLU A 244 18.06 -0.67 10.97
CA GLU A 244 16.71 -0.99 11.47
C GLU A 244 16.72 -1.45 12.93
N GLU A 245 17.83 -1.99 13.45
CA GLU A 245 18.03 -2.28 14.88
C GLU A 245 19.55 -2.24 15.14
N GLY A 246 20.02 -1.27 15.94
CA GLY A 246 21.46 -1.10 16.19
C GLY A 246 21.81 0.29 16.67
N GLU A 247 22.63 0.35 17.71
CA GLU A 247 23.10 1.54 18.39
C GLU A 247 24.15 2.28 17.53
N PHE A 248 23.83 3.44 16.92
CA PHE A 248 24.87 4.24 16.25
C PHE A 248 24.67 5.77 16.30
N GLY A 249 25.71 6.42 16.84
CA GLY A 249 26.35 7.64 16.31
C GLY A 249 25.54 8.94 16.25
N THR A 250 25.88 9.89 17.13
CA THR A 250 25.45 11.29 17.05
C THR A 250 25.75 11.94 15.69
N PRO A 251 24.81 12.65 15.04
CA PRO A 251 25.09 13.39 13.82
C PRO A 251 26.00 14.59 14.09
N VAL A 252 27.11 14.69 13.37
CA VAL A 252 27.98 15.88 13.37
C VAL A 252 27.22 17.04 12.73
N LYS A 253 26.85 18.03 13.55
CA LYS A 253 26.23 19.28 13.10
C LYS A 253 27.31 20.27 12.67
N SER A 254 27.09 21.01 11.58
CA SER A 254 27.81 22.26 11.31
C SER A 254 27.17 23.42 12.08
N GLY A 255 27.94 24.47 12.37
CA GLY A 255 27.54 25.62 13.19
C GLY A 255 26.37 26.46 12.66
N ASP A 256 25.83 26.11 11.49
CA ASP A 256 24.67 26.73 10.82
C ASP A 256 23.39 25.88 10.88
N GLY A 257 23.42 24.72 11.57
CA GLY A 257 22.23 23.87 11.78
C GLY A 257 21.85 22.95 10.60
N PHE A 258 22.62 22.93 9.51
CA PHE A 258 22.36 22.09 8.34
C PHE A 258 23.36 20.92 8.22
N PRO A 259 22.96 19.79 7.59
CA PRO A 259 23.87 18.70 7.26
C PRO A 259 24.94 19.13 6.24
N THR A 260 26.16 18.59 6.38
CA THR A 260 27.32 18.92 5.53
C THR A 260 27.16 18.59 4.06
N TRP A 261 26.26 17.66 3.71
CA TRP A 261 26.01 17.24 2.33
C TRP A 261 25.11 18.23 1.54
N LEU A 262 24.50 19.23 2.18
CA LEU A 262 23.63 20.22 1.54
C LEU A 262 24.43 21.40 0.97
N LYS A 263 24.48 21.54 -0.36
CA LYS A 263 25.28 22.55 -1.07
C LYS A 263 24.70 23.96 -0.89
N LYS A 264 25.56 24.99 -0.87
CA LYS A 264 25.16 26.42 -0.71
C LYS A 264 24.10 26.90 -1.73
N LYS A 265 24.11 26.39 -2.96
CA LYS A 265 23.12 26.75 -4.00
C LYS A 265 21.71 26.26 -3.65
N ASP A 266 21.61 25.07 -3.05
CA ASP A 266 20.35 24.48 -2.59
C ASP A 266 19.83 25.24 -1.36
N ARG A 267 20.72 25.87 -0.57
CA ARG A 267 20.38 26.78 0.53
C ARG A 267 19.76 28.11 0.07
N ALA A 268 20.13 28.60 -1.11
CA ALA A 268 19.54 29.82 -1.68
C ALA A 268 18.13 29.57 -2.26
N LEU A 269 17.85 28.36 -2.76
CA LEU A 269 16.50 27.95 -3.16
C LEU A 269 15.52 27.86 -1.98
N LEU A 270 16.01 27.59 -0.77
CA LEU A 270 15.22 27.57 0.47
C LEU A 270 14.68 28.95 0.90
N GLN A 271 15.13 30.03 0.26
CA GLN A 271 14.79 31.42 0.62
C GLN A 271 14.04 32.18 -0.49
N ALA A 272 13.66 31.52 -1.59
CA ALA A 272 12.95 32.16 -2.68
C ALA A 272 11.46 32.39 -2.34
N PRO A 273 10.92 33.62 -2.43
CA PRO A 273 9.50 33.87 -2.20
C PRO A 273 8.60 33.14 -3.20
N LEU A 274 7.49 32.59 -2.71
CA LEU A 274 6.47 31.82 -3.46
C LEU A 274 5.68 32.63 -4.52
N ASN A 275 6.06 33.89 -4.80
CA ASN A 275 5.29 34.84 -5.61
C ASN A 275 5.68 34.90 -7.10
N GLN A 276 6.44 33.93 -7.61
CA GLN A 276 6.79 33.84 -9.04
C GLN A 276 6.62 32.41 -9.60
N THR A 277 5.58 31.68 -9.19
CA THR A 277 5.24 30.42 -9.87
C THR A 277 4.73 30.72 -11.28
N LYS A 278 5.53 30.41 -12.30
CA LYS A 278 5.12 30.54 -13.71
C LYS A 278 3.95 29.60 -14.01
N VAL A 279 2.78 30.18 -14.26
CA VAL A 279 1.57 29.45 -14.67
C VAL A 279 1.66 29.08 -16.15
N ASN A 280 1.36 27.82 -16.49
CA ASN A 280 1.31 27.36 -17.88
C ASN A 280 -0.09 27.47 -18.47
N LEU A 281 -1.11 27.04 -17.72
CA LEU A 281 -2.53 27.10 -18.11
C LEU A 281 -3.37 27.63 -16.95
N THR A 282 -4.38 28.42 -17.27
CA THR A 282 -5.39 28.89 -16.33
C THR A 282 -6.74 28.26 -16.64
N VAL A 283 -7.41 27.74 -15.62
CA VAL A 283 -8.79 27.26 -15.66
C VAL A 283 -9.67 28.25 -14.91
N ALA A 284 -10.71 28.77 -15.55
CA ALA A 284 -11.63 29.71 -14.94
C ALA A 284 -13.05 29.51 -15.49
N LYS A 285 -14.02 29.29 -14.59
CA LYS A 285 -15.42 29.04 -15.00
C LYS A 285 -16.10 30.26 -15.63
N ASP A 286 -15.60 31.45 -15.32
CA ASP A 286 -16.09 32.73 -15.85
C ASP A 286 -15.60 33.02 -17.29
N GLY A 287 -14.79 32.13 -17.87
CA GLY A 287 -14.21 32.30 -19.22
C GLY A 287 -12.94 33.17 -19.26
N SER A 288 -12.46 33.67 -18.12
CA SER A 288 -11.25 34.51 -18.04
C SER A 288 -9.91 33.75 -18.13
N GLY A 289 -9.96 32.42 -18.28
CA GLY A 289 -8.81 31.52 -18.36
C GLY A 289 -8.66 30.89 -19.75
N ASN A 290 -7.66 30.02 -19.90
CA ASN A 290 -7.47 29.25 -21.13
C ASN A 290 -8.54 28.17 -21.32
N PHE A 291 -9.06 27.61 -20.22
CA PHE A 291 -10.09 26.57 -20.22
C PHE A 291 -11.15 26.86 -19.16
N THR A 292 -12.36 26.34 -19.34
CA THR A 292 -13.45 26.41 -18.34
C THR A 292 -13.52 25.17 -17.44
N THR A 293 -12.87 24.07 -17.83
CA THR A 293 -12.83 22.79 -17.12
C THR A 293 -11.40 22.34 -16.87
N ILE A 294 -11.19 21.63 -15.76
CA ILE A 294 -9.88 21.10 -15.37
C ILE A 294 -9.46 19.97 -16.31
N ASN A 295 -10.38 19.10 -16.73
CA ASN A 295 -10.08 17.99 -17.65
C ASN A 295 -9.54 18.49 -19.00
N ALA A 296 -10.09 19.57 -19.56
CA ALA A 296 -9.58 20.15 -20.80
C ALA A 296 -8.13 20.67 -20.67
N ALA A 297 -7.82 21.36 -19.56
CA ALA A 297 -6.45 21.80 -19.28
C ALA A 297 -5.49 20.63 -19.08
N LEU A 298 -5.92 19.57 -18.40
CA LEU A 298 -5.13 18.35 -18.26
C LEU A 298 -4.88 17.66 -19.61
N GLN A 299 -5.88 17.59 -20.48
CA GLN A 299 -5.72 17.02 -21.82
C GLN A 299 -4.67 17.80 -22.63
N ALA A 300 -4.71 19.13 -22.56
CA ALA A 300 -3.75 20.01 -23.24
C ALA A 300 -2.33 19.98 -22.65
N ALA A 301 -2.16 19.60 -21.38
CA ALA A 301 -0.84 19.47 -20.75
C ALA A 301 0.04 18.42 -21.47
N PRO A 302 1.36 18.59 -21.55
CA PRO A 302 2.25 17.62 -22.17
C PRO A 302 2.25 16.29 -21.42
N ASN A 303 2.52 15.20 -22.15
CA ASN A 303 2.80 13.90 -21.55
C ASN A 303 4.31 13.80 -21.24
N SER A 304 4.66 13.04 -20.20
CA SER A 304 6.02 12.70 -19.79
C SER A 304 6.93 13.92 -19.61
N SER A 305 6.37 15.01 -19.10
CA SER A 305 7.14 16.22 -18.81
C SER A 305 8.19 15.93 -17.73
N THR A 306 9.41 16.37 -17.97
CA THR A 306 10.51 16.37 -16.99
C THR A 306 10.55 17.66 -16.17
N THR A 307 9.75 18.67 -16.56
CA THR A 307 9.64 19.96 -15.88
C THR A 307 8.23 20.18 -15.34
N ARG A 308 8.13 20.98 -14.28
CA ARG A 308 6.87 21.32 -13.62
C ARG A 308 5.92 22.03 -14.59
N PHE A 309 4.72 21.48 -14.78
CA PHE A 309 3.66 22.08 -15.58
C PHE A 309 2.49 22.51 -14.68
N VAL A 310 2.30 23.82 -14.53
CA VAL A 310 1.38 24.43 -13.57
C VAL A 310 0.05 24.77 -14.23
N ILE A 311 -1.01 24.14 -13.74
CA ILE A 311 -2.40 24.46 -14.06
C ILE A 311 -2.97 25.25 -12.87
N TYR A 312 -3.16 26.54 -13.08
CA TYR A 312 -3.82 27.43 -12.13
C TYR A 312 -5.34 27.32 -12.28
N ILE A 313 -6.04 27.06 -11.19
CA ILE A 313 -7.48 26.79 -11.16
C ILE A 313 -8.12 27.85 -10.27
N LYS A 314 -8.77 28.83 -10.90
CA LYS A 314 -9.42 29.93 -10.18
C LYS A 314 -10.54 29.43 -9.26
N ALA A 315 -10.97 30.31 -8.36
CA ALA A 315 -12.08 30.07 -7.44
C ALA A 315 -13.33 29.63 -8.19
N GLY A 316 -14.03 28.64 -7.62
CA GLY A 316 -15.23 28.05 -8.19
C GLY A 316 -15.42 26.60 -7.76
N ALA A 317 -16.66 26.12 -7.92
CA ALA A 317 -17.00 24.71 -7.74
C ALA A 317 -16.97 23.98 -9.10
N TYR A 318 -16.05 23.03 -9.25
CA TYR A 318 -15.83 22.22 -10.44
C TYR A 318 -16.39 20.81 -10.20
N TYR A 319 -17.53 20.52 -10.83
CA TYR A 319 -18.19 19.21 -10.75
C TYR A 319 -17.60 18.27 -11.81
N GLU A 320 -16.39 17.81 -11.56
CA GLU A 320 -15.61 16.99 -12.49
C GLU A 320 -15.00 15.78 -11.77
N TYR A 321 -14.92 14.67 -12.48
CA TYR A 321 -14.07 13.54 -12.09
C TYR A 321 -12.75 13.69 -12.81
N ILE A 322 -11.66 13.79 -12.05
CA ILE A 322 -10.33 14.09 -12.58
C ILE A 322 -9.43 12.86 -12.46
N GLU A 323 -8.72 12.53 -13.54
CA GLU A 323 -7.68 11.52 -13.53
C GLU A 323 -6.37 12.07 -14.12
N VAL A 324 -5.39 12.32 -13.26
CA VAL A 324 -4.01 12.64 -13.67
C VAL A 324 -3.30 11.33 -13.94
N GLU A 325 -3.48 10.82 -15.16
CA GLU A 325 -2.96 9.54 -15.60
C GLU A 325 -1.43 9.43 -15.47
N ARG A 326 -0.89 8.21 -15.42
CA ARG A 326 0.55 7.92 -15.27
C ARG A 326 1.46 8.70 -16.23
N ARG A 327 1.01 8.94 -17.47
CA ARG A 327 1.76 9.70 -18.48
C ARG A 327 1.79 11.21 -18.24
N LYS A 328 0.97 11.75 -17.35
CA LYS A 328 0.90 13.19 -17.03
C LYS A 328 1.81 13.49 -15.82
N THR A 329 3.12 13.38 -16.02
CA THR A 329 4.13 13.62 -14.98
C THR A 329 4.34 15.10 -14.71
N MET A 330 4.81 15.45 -13.50
CA MET A 330 5.19 16.81 -13.11
C MET A 330 4.07 17.85 -13.18
N ILE A 331 2.81 17.42 -13.19
CA ILE A 331 1.65 18.32 -13.11
C ILE A 331 1.59 18.96 -11.72
N MET A 332 1.25 20.25 -11.69
CA MET A 332 0.87 20.95 -10.46
C MET A 332 -0.48 21.62 -10.63
N PHE A 333 -1.38 21.36 -9.68
CA PHE A 333 -2.60 22.13 -9.51
C PHE A 333 -2.39 23.22 -8.48
N LEU A 334 -2.65 24.47 -8.88
CA LEU A 334 -2.60 25.63 -8.00
C LEU A 334 -3.99 26.24 -7.92
N GLY A 335 -4.61 26.25 -6.75
CA GLY A 335 -5.91 26.89 -6.51
C GLY A 335 -5.80 28.24 -5.82
N ASP A 336 -6.92 28.95 -5.72
CA ASP A 336 -7.03 30.25 -5.02
C ASP A 336 -7.08 30.12 -3.49
N GLY A 337 -7.10 28.89 -2.97
CA GLY A 337 -7.10 28.57 -1.54
C GLY A 337 -8.17 27.55 -1.16
N ILE A 338 -7.97 26.95 0.03
CA ILE A 338 -8.95 26.03 0.64
C ILE A 338 -10.32 26.71 0.69
N GLY A 339 -11.36 26.00 0.25
CA GLY A 339 -12.74 26.47 0.21
C GLY A 339 -13.07 27.43 -0.93
N LYS A 340 -12.09 27.96 -1.66
CA LYS A 340 -12.30 28.83 -2.82
C LYS A 340 -12.31 28.05 -4.13
N THR A 341 -11.29 27.22 -4.35
CA THR A 341 -11.22 26.31 -5.50
C THR A 341 -11.62 24.91 -5.04
N VAL A 342 -12.78 24.42 -5.47
CA VAL A 342 -13.38 23.17 -4.98
C VAL A 342 -13.68 22.22 -6.13
N ILE A 343 -13.14 21.00 -6.10
CA ILE A 343 -13.45 19.91 -7.05
C ILE A 343 -14.42 18.94 -6.36
N LYS A 344 -15.59 18.70 -6.97
CA LYS A 344 -16.70 17.96 -6.36
C LYS A 344 -17.14 16.74 -7.18
N GLY A 345 -17.33 15.62 -6.50
CA GLY A 345 -17.90 14.38 -7.05
C GLY A 345 -18.72 13.63 -6.01
N ASN A 346 -19.41 12.57 -6.42
CA ASN A 346 -20.30 11.79 -5.55
C ASN A 346 -20.37 10.30 -5.91
N ARG A 347 -19.36 9.77 -6.62
CA ARG A 347 -19.27 8.32 -6.87
C ARG A 347 -19.05 7.60 -5.55
N SER A 348 -19.69 6.46 -5.39
CA SER A 348 -19.62 5.65 -4.18
C SER A 348 -19.88 4.17 -4.47
N VAL A 349 -19.48 3.31 -3.54
CA VAL A 349 -19.84 1.88 -3.60
C VAL A 349 -21.36 1.69 -3.55
N GLY A 350 -22.07 2.45 -2.72
CA GLY A 350 -23.54 2.44 -2.67
C GLY A 350 -24.20 2.78 -4.01
N ALA A 351 -23.52 3.53 -4.89
CA ALA A 351 -23.98 3.89 -6.23
C ALA A 351 -23.39 3.00 -7.34
N GLY A 352 -22.86 1.81 -7.02
CA GLY A 352 -22.39 0.84 -8.00
C GLY A 352 -21.00 1.16 -8.59
N TRP A 353 -20.14 1.84 -7.83
CA TRP A 353 -18.71 2.00 -8.16
C TRP A 353 -17.84 1.08 -7.29
N THR A 354 -16.62 0.80 -7.75
CA THR A 354 -15.60 0.24 -6.84
C THR A 354 -15.03 1.37 -5.98
N THR A 355 -14.49 1.05 -4.80
CA THR A 355 -13.80 2.04 -3.97
C THR A 355 -12.70 2.76 -4.77
N PHE A 356 -11.91 2.01 -5.56
CA PHE A 356 -10.83 2.56 -6.39
C PHE A 356 -11.30 3.60 -7.42
N ARG A 357 -12.45 3.37 -8.10
CA ARG A 357 -13.02 4.32 -9.08
C ARG A 357 -14.04 5.30 -8.50
N SER A 358 -14.30 5.25 -7.20
CA SER A 358 -15.17 6.22 -6.52
C SER A 358 -14.50 7.60 -6.34
N SER A 359 -13.18 7.69 -6.53
CA SER A 359 -12.39 8.91 -6.37
C SER A 359 -12.92 10.07 -7.22
N THR A 360 -13.14 11.22 -6.59
CA THR A 360 -13.42 12.49 -7.29
C THR A 360 -12.18 12.95 -8.06
N VAL A 361 -11.01 12.87 -7.43
CA VAL A 361 -9.71 13.10 -8.07
C VAL A 361 -8.83 11.88 -7.87
N ALA A 362 -8.27 11.36 -8.96
CA ALA A 362 -7.25 10.31 -8.96
C ALA A 362 -5.95 10.86 -9.54
N VAL A 363 -4.84 10.68 -8.83
CA VAL A 363 -3.50 11.08 -9.31
C VAL A 363 -2.56 9.88 -9.36
N VAL A 364 -1.97 9.64 -10.52
CA VAL A 364 -1.06 8.53 -10.81
C VAL A 364 0.23 9.02 -11.48
N GLY A 365 0.19 10.10 -12.26
CA GLY A 365 1.40 10.69 -12.85
C GLY A 365 2.38 11.19 -11.79
N ASP A 366 3.64 10.75 -11.87
CA ASP A 366 4.66 11.00 -10.85
C ASP A 366 5.00 12.49 -10.67
N GLY A 367 5.41 12.82 -9.45
CA GLY A 367 5.81 14.17 -9.05
C GLY A 367 4.64 15.14 -8.93
N PHE A 368 3.40 14.68 -8.82
CA PHE A 368 2.22 15.54 -8.77
C PHE A 368 2.25 16.49 -7.55
N ILE A 369 1.83 17.74 -7.75
CA ILE A 369 1.64 18.70 -6.65
C ILE A 369 0.23 19.27 -6.68
N ALA A 370 -0.40 19.41 -5.52
CA ALA A 370 -1.57 20.30 -5.37
C ALA A 370 -1.34 21.31 -4.25
N ARG A 371 -1.75 22.56 -4.48
CA ARG A 371 -1.75 23.62 -3.48
C ARG A 371 -3.04 24.41 -3.49
N GLY A 372 -3.62 24.67 -2.31
CA GLY A 372 -4.72 25.63 -2.19
C GLY A 372 -6.03 25.14 -2.82
N ILE A 373 -6.33 23.84 -2.76
CA ILE A 373 -7.51 23.24 -3.39
C ILE A 373 -8.28 22.39 -2.38
N THR A 374 -9.60 22.41 -2.50
CA THR A 374 -10.49 21.46 -1.81
C THR A 374 -10.96 20.38 -2.78
N VAL A 375 -10.86 19.11 -2.39
CA VAL A 375 -11.47 17.98 -3.09
C VAL A 375 -12.54 17.36 -2.20
N GLU A 376 -13.77 17.27 -2.69
CA GLU A 376 -14.92 16.81 -1.93
C GLU A 376 -15.64 15.67 -2.64
N ASN A 377 -15.83 14.56 -1.93
CA ASN A 377 -16.84 13.57 -2.29
C ASN A 377 -18.08 13.77 -1.41
N TYR A 378 -19.17 14.24 -2.01
CA TYR A 378 -20.40 14.63 -1.30
C TYR A 378 -21.46 13.51 -1.26
N ALA A 379 -21.10 12.25 -1.51
CA ALA A 379 -22.06 11.13 -1.52
C ALA A 379 -22.82 10.94 -0.18
N GLY A 380 -22.14 11.16 0.96
CA GLY A 380 -22.73 11.03 2.29
C GLY A 380 -22.44 9.69 2.99
N PRO A 381 -22.68 9.60 4.31
CA PRO A 381 -22.28 8.45 5.12
C PRO A 381 -23.08 7.17 4.81
N SER A 382 -24.28 7.32 4.24
CA SER A 382 -25.14 6.19 3.83
C SER A 382 -24.76 5.58 2.48
N GLN A 383 -23.79 6.17 1.78
CA GLN A 383 -23.33 5.70 0.47
C GLN A 383 -22.12 4.75 0.56
N HIS A 384 -21.72 4.37 1.78
CA HIS A 384 -20.53 3.58 2.06
C HIS A 384 -19.25 4.25 1.51
N GLN A 385 -18.29 3.49 0.98
CA GLN A 385 -17.01 4.01 0.51
C GLN A 385 -17.20 5.03 -0.63
N ALA A 386 -16.65 6.22 -0.46
CA ALA A 386 -16.77 7.32 -1.41
C ALA A 386 -15.53 8.23 -1.34
N VAL A 387 -14.56 7.96 -2.20
CA VAL A 387 -13.23 8.59 -2.15
C VAL A 387 -13.28 10.02 -2.69
N ALA A 388 -12.70 10.97 -1.95
CA ALA A 388 -12.46 12.34 -2.43
C ALA A 388 -11.20 12.36 -3.30
N LEU A 389 -10.05 11.99 -2.72
CA LEU A 389 -8.77 11.92 -3.44
C LEU A 389 -8.18 10.51 -3.33
N ARG A 390 -7.74 9.96 -4.45
CA ARG A 390 -6.84 8.80 -4.51
C ARG A 390 -5.49 9.22 -5.08
N SER A 391 -4.41 8.93 -4.36
CA SER A 391 -3.04 9.13 -4.86
C SER A 391 -2.29 7.82 -4.94
N GLY A 392 -1.78 7.51 -6.12
CA GLY A 392 -0.78 6.47 -6.40
C GLY A 392 0.37 7.04 -7.24
N SER A 393 0.69 8.32 -7.02
CA SER A 393 1.76 9.08 -7.69
C SER A 393 2.98 9.13 -6.78
N ASP A 394 4.14 8.70 -7.27
CA ASP A 394 5.37 8.75 -6.48
C ASP A 394 5.88 10.18 -6.39
N LEU A 395 6.46 10.52 -5.23
CA LEU A 395 6.95 11.87 -4.93
C LEU A 395 5.85 12.94 -5.09
N SER A 396 4.62 12.60 -4.69
CA SER A 396 3.48 13.52 -4.73
C SER A 396 3.35 14.33 -3.44
N ALA A 397 3.03 15.62 -3.57
CA ALA A 397 2.90 16.52 -2.43
C ALA A 397 1.63 17.39 -2.47
N PHE A 398 1.02 17.57 -1.30
CA PHE A 398 -0.21 18.33 -1.12
C PHE A 398 0.02 19.38 -0.04
N TYR A 399 -0.20 20.65 -0.34
CA TYR A 399 0.08 21.75 0.56
C TYR A 399 -1.12 22.70 0.68
N GLN A 400 -1.63 22.90 1.90
CA GLN A 400 -2.83 23.73 2.10
C GLN A 400 -3.98 23.25 1.22
N CYS A 401 -4.23 21.94 1.25
CA CYS A 401 -5.36 21.31 0.58
C CYS A 401 -6.39 20.84 1.61
N SER A 402 -7.63 20.67 1.19
CA SER A 402 -8.67 20.06 2.03
C SER A 402 -9.32 18.88 1.32
N PHE A 403 -9.47 17.76 2.03
CA PHE A 403 -10.10 16.55 1.54
C PHE A 403 -11.33 16.24 2.37
N ILE A 404 -12.50 16.26 1.73
CA ILE A 404 -13.79 16.21 2.42
C ILE A 404 -14.57 14.99 1.94
N GLY A 405 -14.98 14.15 2.87
CA GLY A 405 -15.82 12.99 2.60
C GLY A 405 -16.46 12.45 3.88
N TYR A 406 -16.86 11.18 3.82
CA TYR A 406 -17.33 10.42 4.98
C TYR A 406 -16.51 9.14 5.10
N GLN A 407 -16.95 8.03 4.53
CA GLN A 407 -16.19 6.78 4.54
C GLN A 407 -15.17 6.78 3.40
N ASP A 408 -13.93 6.39 3.69
CA ASP A 408 -12.84 6.26 2.71
C ASP A 408 -12.45 7.59 2.01
N THR A 409 -12.45 8.72 2.72
CA THR A 409 -12.19 10.06 2.13
C THR A 409 -10.89 10.15 1.33
N LEU A 410 -9.76 9.74 1.92
CA LEU A 410 -8.43 9.93 1.37
C LEU A 410 -7.74 8.57 1.19
N TYR A 411 -7.64 8.14 -0.07
CA TYR A 411 -6.99 6.90 -0.45
C TYR A 411 -5.51 7.15 -0.79
N VAL A 412 -4.65 7.03 0.22
CA VAL A 412 -3.18 7.02 0.08
C VAL A 412 -2.73 5.65 -0.47
N HIS A 413 -3.10 5.39 -1.73
CA HIS A 413 -3.07 4.06 -2.33
C HIS A 413 -1.68 3.42 -2.30
N SER A 414 -0.66 4.05 -2.91
CA SER A 414 0.69 3.49 -3.02
C SER A 414 1.76 4.57 -3.20
N LEU A 415 3.04 4.16 -3.23
CA LEU A 415 4.23 5.01 -3.47
C LEU A 415 4.46 6.08 -2.38
N ARG A 416 5.39 7.01 -2.58
CA ARG A 416 5.77 8.04 -1.58
C ARG A 416 4.94 9.31 -1.72
N GLN A 417 4.39 9.77 -0.59
CA GLN A 417 3.48 10.92 -0.56
C GLN A 417 3.75 11.84 0.64
N PHE A 418 3.49 13.13 0.47
CA PHE A 418 3.62 14.13 1.54
C PHE A 418 2.41 15.07 1.60
N TYR A 419 1.86 15.27 2.80
CA TYR A 419 0.74 16.18 3.05
C TYR A 419 1.17 17.19 4.11
N ARG A 420 1.07 18.49 3.78
CA ARG A 420 1.50 19.59 4.66
C ARG A 420 0.35 20.58 4.84
N GLU A 421 0.05 20.90 6.10
CA GLU A 421 -0.98 21.91 6.44
C GLU A 421 -2.31 21.65 5.72
N CYS A 422 -2.68 20.37 5.59
CA CYS A 422 -3.91 19.95 4.95
C CYS A 422 -5.00 19.69 6.00
N ASP A 423 -6.26 19.85 5.59
CA ASP A 423 -7.41 19.41 6.38
C ASP A 423 -8.00 18.13 5.79
N VAL A 424 -8.19 17.10 6.61
CA VAL A 424 -8.84 15.83 6.19
C VAL A 424 -10.07 15.59 7.04
N TYR A 425 -11.22 15.44 6.39
CA TYR A 425 -12.50 15.19 7.05
C TYR A 425 -13.08 13.83 6.67
N GLY A 426 -13.53 13.05 7.65
CA GLY A 426 -14.23 11.80 7.36
C GLY A 426 -14.75 11.07 8.60
N THR A 427 -15.13 9.81 8.42
CA THR A 427 -15.79 8.99 9.43
C THR A 427 -15.11 7.64 9.56
N VAL A 428 -15.52 6.64 8.78
CA VAL A 428 -14.93 5.30 8.74
C VAL A 428 -13.74 5.30 7.78
N ASP A 429 -12.59 4.81 8.24
CA ASP A 429 -11.37 4.53 7.48
C ASP A 429 -10.92 5.68 6.58
N PHE A 430 -11.06 6.93 7.04
CA PHE A 430 -11.02 8.06 6.12
C PHE A 430 -9.62 8.45 5.63
N ILE A 431 -8.56 7.86 6.18
CA ILE A 431 -7.21 7.83 5.62
C ILE A 431 -6.76 6.36 5.50
N PHE A 432 -6.74 5.83 4.30
CA PHE A 432 -6.51 4.40 4.09
C PHE A 432 -5.63 4.13 2.87
N GLY A 433 -5.04 2.94 2.81
CA GLY A 433 -4.16 2.52 1.72
C GLY A 433 -2.81 2.01 2.19
N ASN A 434 -1.88 1.88 1.25
CA ASN A 434 -0.57 1.28 1.46
C ASN A 434 0.58 2.12 0.87
N ALA A 435 0.43 3.45 0.84
CA ALA A 435 1.54 4.36 0.54
C ALA A 435 2.60 4.37 1.67
N ALA A 436 3.79 4.88 1.36
CA ALA A 436 4.69 5.46 2.36
C ALA A 436 4.36 6.95 2.46
N VAL A 437 3.64 7.36 3.50
CA VAL A 437 3.09 8.72 3.58
C VAL A 437 3.39 9.40 4.91
N VAL A 438 3.74 10.69 4.85
CA VAL A 438 3.83 11.57 6.01
C VAL A 438 2.82 12.72 5.90
N PHE A 439 2.00 12.87 6.93
CA PHE A 439 1.19 14.05 7.21
C PHE A 439 1.95 14.92 8.21
N GLN A 440 2.24 16.17 7.86
CA GLN A 440 2.94 17.12 8.72
C GLN A 440 2.11 18.38 8.92
N LEU A 441 1.88 18.77 10.18
CA LEU A 441 1.04 19.93 10.55
C LEU A 441 -0.37 19.91 9.92
N CYS A 442 -0.94 18.72 9.67
CA CYS A 442 -2.30 18.60 9.14
C CYS A 442 -3.33 18.64 10.27
N ASN A 443 -4.58 18.97 9.93
CA ASN A 443 -5.72 18.79 10.81
C ASN A 443 -6.57 17.62 10.31
N LEU A 444 -6.80 16.65 11.18
CA LEU A 444 -7.60 15.47 10.91
C LEU A 444 -8.89 15.58 11.74
N TYR A 445 -10.03 15.60 11.05
CA TYR A 445 -11.34 15.89 11.64
C TYR A 445 -12.31 14.72 11.46
N ALA A 446 -12.66 14.06 12.57
CA ALA A 446 -13.73 13.08 12.58
C ALA A 446 -15.09 13.76 12.52
N ARG A 447 -15.93 13.36 11.57
CA ARG A 447 -17.29 13.89 11.37
C ARG A 447 -18.33 13.03 12.08
N ARG A 448 -19.56 13.51 12.11
CA ARG A 448 -20.72 12.70 12.54
C ARG A 448 -20.99 11.56 11.53
N PRO A 449 -20.87 10.28 11.94
CA PRO A 449 -21.20 9.14 11.07
C PRO A 449 -22.70 8.78 11.19
N ASN A 450 -23.12 7.70 10.53
CA ASN A 450 -24.46 7.14 10.74
C ASN A 450 -24.57 6.50 12.14
N PRO A 451 -25.80 6.35 12.69
CA PRO A 451 -26.01 5.62 13.93
C PRO A 451 -25.32 4.25 13.95
N ASN A 452 -24.77 3.87 15.10
CA ASN A 452 -24.03 2.62 15.33
C ASN A 452 -22.69 2.46 14.58
N GLN A 453 -22.27 3.46 13.79
CA GLN A 453 -20.92 3.51 13.25
C GLN A 453 -19.94 4.12 14.24
N GLN A 454 -18.66 3.95 13.93
CA GLN A 454 -17.54 4.48 14.70
C GLN A 454 -16.64 5.27 13.75
N ASN A 455 -15.94 6.27 14.26
CA ASN A 455 -14.95 6.99 13.47
C ASN A 455 -13.59 6.32 13.57
N LEU A 456 -12.95 6.10 12.43
CA LEU A 456 -11.66 5.45 12.30
C LEU A 456 -10.78 6.37 11.45
N PHE A 457 -9.78 7.00 12.08
CA PHE A 457 -8.88 7.92 11.40
C PHE A 457 -8.06 7.23 10.32
N THR A 458 -7.52 6.04 10.62
CA THR A 458 -6.72 5.29 9.65
C THR A 458 -7.14 3.83 9.47
N ALA A 459 -6.95 3.33 8.26
CA ALA A 459 -7.00 1.90 7.94
C ALA A 459 -5.84 1.54 7.01
N GLN A 460 -4.67 1.27 7.60
CA GLN A 460 -3.45 1.05 6.82
C GLN A 460 -3.36 -0.40 6.33
N GLY A 461 -3.02 -0.56 5.05
CA GLY A 461 -3.15 -1.81 4.30
C GLY A 461 -1.83 -2.49 3.91
N ARG A 462 -0.81 -2.51 4.77
CA ARG A 462 0.44 -3.24 4.49
C ARG A 462 0.24 -4.76 4.63
N GLU A 463 0.57 -5.51 3.58
CA GLU A 463 0.41 -6.97 3.51
C GLU A 463 1.72 -7.75 3.70
N ASP A 464 2.89 -7.10 3.55
CA ASP A 464 4.18 -7.77 3.67
C ASP A 464 5.15 -6.93 4.54
N PRO A 465 5.86 -7.55 5.50
CA PRO A 465 6.75 -6.83 6.43
C PRO A 465 7.97 -6.22 5.74
N ASN A 466 8.32 -6.66 4.53
CA ASN A 466 9.39 -6.13 3.71
C ASN A 466 8.97 -4.89 2.91
N GLN A 467 7.68 -4.53 2.88
CA GLN A 467 7.24 -3.26 2.30
C GLN A 467 7.68 -2.08 3.19
N ASN A 468 8.11 -0.98 2.56
CA ASN A 468 8.48 0.27 3.23
C ASN A 468 7.30 1.22 3.47
N THR A 469 6.08 0.71 3.47
CA THR A 469 4.84 1.49 3.49
C THR A 469 4.29 1.70 4.90
N GLY A 470 3.40 2.67 5.07
CA GLY A 470 2.82 3.03 6.36
C GLY A 470 2.30 4.46 6.38
N ILE A 471 1.48 4.77 7.38
CA ILE A 471 0.95 6.11 7.60
C ILE A 471 1.66 6.75 8.80
N SER A 472 2.35 7.87 8.57
CA SER A 472 2.99 8.67 9.63
C SER A 472 2.27 10.00 9.80
N ILE A 473 1.80 10.27 11.02
CA ILE A 473 1.05 11.48 11.38
C ILE A 473 1.91 12.28 12.36
N LEU A 474 2.60 13.30 11.83
CA LEU A 474 3.65 14.04 12.53
C LEU A 474 3.19 15.47 12.84
N ASN A 475 3.12 15.80 14.14
CA ASN A 475 2.74 17.11 14.65
C ASN A 475 1.40 17.63 14.08
N CYS A 476 0.44 16.71 13.91
CA CYS A 476 -0.89 17.01 13.41
C CYS A 476 -1.88 17.28 14.56
N LYS A 477 -3.06 17.81 14.21
CA LYS A 477 -4.22 17.91 15.10
C LYS A 477 -5.19 16.77 14.80
N VAL A 478 -5.68 16.08 15.81
CA VAL A 478 -6.69 15.01 15.74
C VAL A 478 -7.89 15.46 16.56
N ALA A 479 -9.01 15.75 15.90
CA ALA A 479 -10.12 16.48 16.50
C ALA A 479 -11.49 16.06 15.95
N ALA A 480 -12.55 16.51 16.62
CA ALA A 480 -13.92 16.39 16.11
C ALA A 480 -14.23 17.56 15.17
N ALA A 481 -14.91 17.28 14.06
CA ALA A 481 -15.51 18.30 13.22
C ALA A 481 -16.73 18.92 13.93
N ALA A 482 -17.15 20.10 13.47
CA ALA A 482 -18.25 20.85 14.07
C ALA A 482 -19.57 20.06 14.13
N ASP A 483 -19.82 19.15 13.19
CA ASP A 483 -21.03 18.31 13.14
C ASP A 483 -21.02 17.17 14.17
N LEU A 484 -19.85 16.76 14.67
CA LEU A 484 -19.68 15.70 15.67
C LEU A 484 -19.73 16.25 17.10
N LEU A 485 -19.24 17.47 17.34
CA LEU A 485 -19.13 18.07 18.68
C LEU A 485 -20.43 17.98 19.52
N PRO A 486 -21.63 18.28 19.00
CA PRO A 486 -22.85 18.23 19.80
C PRO A 486 -23.28 16.81 20.21
N VAL A 487 -22.73 15.78 19.58
CA VAL A 487 -23.11 14.37 19.75
C VAL A 487 -21.89 13.49 20.05
N LEU A 488 -20.81 14.09 20.56
CA LEU A 488 -19.53 13.43 20.74
C LEU A 488 -19.61 12.16 21.58
N SER A 489 -20.42 12.19 22.65
CA SER A 489 -20.63 11.04 23.55
C SER A 489 -21.39 9.87 22.90
N SER A 490 -22.05 10.11 21.76
CA SER A 490 -22.83 9.09 21.05
C SER A 490 -22.00 8.28 20.05
N PHE A 491 -20.78 8.71 19.72
CA PHE A 491 -19.94 8.08 18.70
C PHE A 491 -18.51 7.92 19.18
N ARG A 492 -18.02 6.68 19.16
CA ARG A 492 -16.62 6.39 19.48
C ARG A 492 -15.72 6.72 18.30
N SER A 493 -14.54 7.25 18.59
CA SER A 493 -13.50 7.52 17.60
C SER A 493 -12.19 6.83 17.97
N TYR A 494 -11.53 6.20 17.01
CA TYR A 494 -10.25 5.50 17.20
C TYR A 494 -9.21 5.99 16.20
N LEU A 495 -7.94 5.94 16.61
CA LEU A 495 -6.79 6.31 15.81
C LEU A 495 -6.66 5.47 14.52
N GLY A 496 -7.13 4.23 14.55
CA GLY A 496 -7.21 3.38 13.35
C GLY A 496 -7.53 1.90 13.65
N ARG A 497 -7.52 1.10 12.59
CA ARG A 497 -7.71 -0.36 12.63
C ARG A 497 -6.94 -1.10 11.51
N PRO A 498 -6.50 -2.36 11.71
CA PRO A 498 -5.58 -3.02 10.80
C PRO A 498 -6.29 -3.65 9.61
N TRP A 499 -6.42 -2.90 8.51
CA TRP A 499 -7.03 -3.41 7.28
C TRP A 499 -6.31 -4.66 6.76
N LYS A 500 -4.97 -4.72 6.92
CA LYS A 500 -4.12 -5.84 6.47
C LYS A 500 -3.14 -6.28 7.56
N GLU A 501 -2.57 -7.47 7.39
CA GLU A 501 -1.86 -8.23 8.43
C GLU A 501 -0.68 -7.48 9.05
N TYR A 502 0.06 -6.70 8.27
CA TYR A 502 1.24 -5.97 8.75
C TYR A 502 0.99 -4.46 8.88
N SER A 503 -0.28 -4.08 9.12
CA SER A 503 -0.72 -2.69 9.21
C SER A 503 0.25 -1.82 10.03
N ARG A 504 0.66 -0.67 9.49
CA ARG A 504 1.66 0.21 10.12
C ARG A 504 1.19 1.65 10.17
N THR A 505 0.95 2.18 11.36
CA THR A 505 0.53 3.57 11.57
C THR A 505 1.18 4.14 12.81
N VAL A 506 1.66 5.38 12.73
CA VAL A 506 2.25 6.08 13.86
C VAL A 506 1.73 7.50 13.99
N TYR A 507 1.48 7.91 15.24
CA TYR A 507 1.17 9.28 15.61
C TYR A 507 2.31 9.83 16.45
N LEU A 508 2.98 10.87 15.96
CA LEU A 508 4.15 11.47 16.59
C LEU A 508 3.89 12.95 16.87
N LEU A 509 4.18 13.39 18.10
CA LEU A 509 4.12 14.79 18.51
C LEU A 509 2.79 15.47 18.17
N SER A 510 1.71 14.71 18.05
CA SER A 510 0.41 15.21 17.57
C SER A 510 -0.49 15.61 18.74
N ASN A 511 -1.36 16.59 18.52
CA ASN A 511 -2.36 17.00 19.50
C ASN A 511 -3.66 16.22 19.28
N MET A 512 -4.05 15.41 20.26
CA MET A 512 -5.25 14.58 20.25
C MET A 512 -6.29 15.14 21.21
N GLU A 513 -7.43 15.58 20.67
CA GLU A 513 -8.57 16.01 21.49
C GLU A 513 -9.28 14.81 22.16
N SER A 514 -10.26 15.09 23.02
CA SER A 514 -10.88 14.09 23.91
C SER A 514 -11.77 13.07 23.22
N LEU A 515 -11.96 13.17 21.90
CA LEU A 515 -12.79 12.25 21.13
C LEU A 515 -12.22 10.83 21.01
N ILE A 516 -10.90 10.67 21.21
CA ILE A 516 -10.23 9.39 21.06
C ILE A 516 -10.60 8.49 22.23
N ASP A 517 -11.23 7.35 21.93
CA ASP A 517 -11.56 6.31 22.91
C ASP A 517 -10.27 5.90 23.66
N PRO A 518 -10.30 5.70 24.99
CA PRO A 518 -9.11 5.34 25.76
C PRO A 518 -8.36 4.10 25.23
N ALA A 519 -9.06 3.15 24.61
CA ALA A 519 -8.44 2.00 23.95
C ALA A 519 -7.52 2.40 22.78
N GLY A 520 -7.79 3.55 22.15
CA GLY A 520 -7.01 4.17 21.08
C GLY A 520 -7.20 3.52 19.71
N TRP A 521 -7.17 2.20 19.64
CA TRP A 521 -7.19 1.42 18.40
C TRP A 521 -8.30 0.37 18.41
N LEU A 522 -8.87 0.06 17.24
CA LEU A 522 -9.95 -0.90 17.10
C LEU A 522 -9.49 -2.17 16.35
N PRO A 523 -9.83 -3.39 16.81
CA PRO A 523 -9.57 -4.60 16.04
C PRO A 523 -10.29 -4.55 14.68
N TRP A 524 -9.67 -5.14 13.65
CA TRP A 524 -10.36 -5.33 12.37
C TRP A 524 -11.39 -6.46 12.45
N ASN A 525 -10.95 -7.64 12.88
CA ASN A 525 -11.80 -8.80 13.13
C ASN A 525 -11.11 -9.80 14.08
N GLY A 526 -11.66 -9.99 15.28
CA GLY A 526 -11.07 -10.89 16.28
C GLY A 526 -9.61 -10.56 16.58
N SER A 527 -8.73 -11.57 16.51
CA SER A 527 -7.29 -11.45 16.74
C SER A 527 -6.46 -11.18 15.48
N PHE A 528 -7.09 -10.96 14.32
CA PHE A 528 -6.38 -10.70 13.06
C PHE A 528 -5.41 -9.52 13.20
N ALA A 529 -4.18 -9.69 12.70
CA ALA A 529 -3.09 -8.71 12.66
C ALA A 529 -2.55 -8.21 14.02
N LEU A 530 -3.18 -8.52 15.16
CA LEU A 530 -2.85 -7.88 16.44
C LEU A 530 -1.42 -8.13 16.91
N SER A 531 -0.80 -9.24 16.49
CA SER A 531 0.59 -9.59 16.81
C SER A 531 1.62 -9.12 15.78
N THR A 532 1.20 -8.80 14.56
CA THR A 532 2.06 -8.50 13.40
C THR A 532 2.04 -7.04 12.98
N LEU A 533 0.99 -6.29 13.34
CA LEU A 533 0.87 -4.86 13.09
C LEU A 533 1.94 -4.06 13.86
N PHE A 534 2.16 -2.82 13.43
CA PHE A 534 2.97 -1.83 14.14
C PHE A 534 2.15 -0.55 14.33
N TYR A 535 1.56 -0.39 15.51
CA TYR A 535 0.86 0.84 15.92
C TYR A 535 1.62 1.54 17.03
N GLY A 536 2.05 2.77 16.75
CA GLY A 536 2.94 3.53 17.63
C GLY A 536 2.44 4.92 17.96
N GLU A 537 2.62 5.32 19.21
CA GLU A 537 2.38 6.68 19.69
C GLU A 537 3.67 7.24 20.30
N TYR A 538 4.12 8.42 19.85
CA TYR A 538 5.35 9.06 20.35
C TYR A 538 5.07 10.49 20.80
N LYS A 539 5.17 10.76 22.12
CA LYS A 539 5.08 12.10 22.71
C LYS A 539 3.89 12.94 22.19
N ASN A 540 2.73 12.29 22.00
CA ASN A 540 1.50 12.99 21.67
C ASN A 540 1.02 13.80 22.88
N ARG A 541 0.24 14.86 22.62
CA ARG A 541 -0.29 15.79 23.63
C ARG A 541 -1.81 15.92 23.51
N GLY A 542 -2.43 16.53 24.51
CA GLY A 542 -3.88 16.75 24.53
C GLY A 542 -4.66 15.66 25.28
N PRO A 543 -5.95 15.89 25.56
CA PRO A 543 -6.73 14.99 26.42
C PRO A 543 -6.93 13.57 25.86
N GLY A 544 -6.86 13.37 24.54
CA GLY A 544 -6.96 12.05 23.90
C GLY A 544 -5.65 11.26 23.85
N SER A 545 -4.52 11.84 24.27
CA SER A 545 -3.19 11.24 24.13
C SER A 545 -2.77 10.35 25.29
N ASN A 546 -3.62 10.15 26.31
CA ASN A 546 -3.29 9.30 27.46
C ASN A 546 -3.25 7.82 27.02
N THR A 547 -2.11 7.17 27.25
CA THR A 547 -1.87 5.78 26.82
C THR A 547 -2.12 4.72 27.89
N THR A 548 -2.47 5.09 29.13
CA THR A 548 -2.59 4.13 30.25
C THR A 548 -3.66 3.06 30.07
N ALA A 549 -4.71 3.36 29.30
CA ALA A 549 -5.85 2.47 29.03
C ALA A 549 -5.87 1.92 27.60
N ARG A 550 -4.77 2.07 26.86
CA ARG A 550 -4.67 1.57 25.48
C ARG A 550 -4.75 0.05 25.43
N VAL A 551 -5.09 -0.45 24.25
CA VAL A 551 -5.07 -1.89 23.94
C VAL A 551 -3.72 -2.53 24.28
N LYS A 552 -3.73 -3.80 24.69
CA LYS A 552 -2.53 -4.58 25.08
C LYS A 552 -2.03 -5.50 23.97
N TRP A 553 -2.22 -5.13 22.70
CA TRP A 553 -1.82 -5.96 21.58
C TRP A 553 -0.29 -6.01 21.44
N PRO A 554 0.32 -7.15 21.07
CA PRO A 554 1.77 -7.21 20.86
C PRO A 554 2.29 -6.23 19.80
N GLY A 555 1.47 -5.93 18.78
CA GLY A 555 1.81 -4.95 17.74
C GLY A 555 1.67 -3.48 18.16
N TYR A 556 1.01 -3.20 19.29
CA TYR A 556 0.88 -1.83 19.82
C TYR A 556 2.07 -1.48 20.73
N ARG A 557 2.58 -0.25 20.62
CA ARG A 557 3.63 0.25 21.51
C ARG A 557 3.58 1.75 21.75
N VAL A 558 3.82 2.16 22.99
CA VAL A 558 4.22 3.53 23.30
C VAL A 558 5.71 3.66 22.93
N ILE A 559 6.03 4.49 21.95
CA ILE A 559 7.40 4.68 21.50
C ILE A 559 8.09 5.63 22.49
N THR A 560 9.16 5.17 23.11
CA THR A 560 10.01 5.97 24.02
C THR A 560 11.35 6.32 23.38
N ASN A 561 11.86 5.44 22.51
CA ASN A 561 13.12 5.63 21.81
C ASN A 561 12.97 6.60 20.62
N THR A 562 13.68 7.73 20.69
CA THR A 562 13.71 8.76 19.63
C THR A 562 14.25 8.23 18.29
N THR A 563 15.14 7.23 18.30
CA THR A 563 15.65 6.60 17.08
C THR A 563 14.54 5.87 16.33
N VAL A 564 13.69 5.11 17.05
CA VAL A 564 12.52 4.44 16.46
C VAL A 564 11.54 5.47 15.91
N ALA A 565 11.22 6.52 16.68
CA ALA A 565 10.36 7.60 16.23
C ALA A 565 10.90 8.31 14.96
N SER A 566 12.23 8.50 14.89
CA SER A 566 12.89 9.17 13.78
C SER A 566 12.79 8.41 12.47
N GLN A 567 12.58 7.08 12.47
CA GLN A 567 12.37 6.31 11.24
C GLN A 567 11.11 6.74 10.47
N PHE A 568 10.15 7.37 11.16
CA PHE A 568 8.87 7.79 10.59
C PHE A 568 8.80 9.28 10.23
N THR A 569 9.94 9.99 10.23
CA THR A 569 10.00 11.41 9.84
C THR A 569 10.04 11.57 8.32
N VAL A 570 9.83 12.80 7.84
CA VAL A 570 9.86 13.13 6.41
C VAL A 570 11.17 12.71 5.74
N GLY A 571 12.31 12.97 6.38
CA GLY A 571 13.64 12.65 5.84
C GLY A 571 13.90 11.15 5.75
N ASN A 572 13.52 10.37 6.76
CA ASN A 572 13.84 8.94 6.80
C ASN A 572 12.79 8.08 6.09
N PHE A 573 11.51 8.36 6.33
CA PHE A 573 10.43 7.48 5.89
C PHE A 573 10.12 7.59 4.40
N ILE A 574 10.12 8.82 3.88
CA ILE A 574 9.79 9.12 2.46
C ILE A 574 10.93 9.79 1.71
N GLN A 575 12.14 9.80 2.30
CA GLN A 575 13.34 10.39 1.70
C GLN A 575 13.12 11.85 1.28
N GLY A 576 12.30 12.59 2.05
CA GLY A 576 11.74 13.88 1.66
C GLY A 576 12.79 14.95 1.35
N THR A 577 13.96 14.88 1.98
CA THR A 577 15.07 15.78 1.70
C THR A 577 15.61 15.68 0.26
N ALA A 578 15.43 14.53 -0.40
CA ALA A 578 15.90 14.31 -1.76
C ALA A 578 14.98 14.93 -2.83
N TRP A 579 13.71 15.19 -2.52
CA TRP A 579 12.72 15.58 -3.54
C TRP A 579 11.83 16.77 -3.15
N LEU A 580 11.49 16.95 -1.87
CA LEU A 580 10.62 18.04 -1.44
C LEU A 580 11.24 19.43 -1.61
N LEU A 581 12.58 19.54 -1.57
CA LEU A 581 13.29 20.81 -1.80
C LEU A 581 12.90 21.45 -3.14
N ASN A 582 12.71 20.63 -4.18
CA ASN A 582 12.37 21.09 -5.53
C ASN A 582 10.88 21.43 -5.70
N THR A 583 10.05 21.23 -4.66
CA THR A 583 8.62 21.52 -4.70
C THR A 583 8.28 22.93 -4.23
N GLY A 584 9.17 23.56 -3.46
CA GLY A 584 8.91 24.82 -2.76
C GLY A 584 7.93 24.70 -1.58
N ILE A 585 7.48 23.50 -1.22
CA ILE A 585 6.59 23.27 -0.08
C ILE A 585 7.43 23.26 1.21
N PRO A 586 7.03 23.99 2.27
CA PRO A 586 7.75 23.97 3.52
C PRO A 586 7.65 22.60 4.20
N PHE A 587 8.78 22.09 4.67
CA PHE A 587 8.83 20.87 5.47
C PHE A 587 10.03 20.93 6.41
N TYR A 588 9.96 20.17 7.49
CA TYR A 588 11.15 19.83 8.27
C TYR A 588 11.40 18.31 8.18
N PRO A 589 12.65 17.87 7.99
CA PRO A 589 12.96 16.47 7.71
C PRO A 589 12.89 15.56 8.94
N ASN A 590 13.00 16.13 10.14
CA ASN A 590 13.14 15.38 11.39
C ASN A 590 11.87 15.46 12.26
N LEU A 591 11.94 15.10 13.54
CA LEU A 591 10.80 15.14 14.46
C LEU A 591 10.34 16.58 14.76
N THR A 592 11.28 17.52 14.82
CA THR A 592 11.03 18.94 15.06
C THR A 592 11.65 19.80 13.95
N PRO A 593 11.18 21.04 13.74
CA PRO A 593 11.91 22.04 12.98
C PRO A 593 13.32 22.22 13.58
N SER A 594 14.32 22.41 12.71
CA SER A 594 15.68 22.79 13.10
C SER A 594 15.76 24.27 13.42
#